data_AF-A0A7S3MUA6-F1
#
_entry.id   AF-A0A7S3MUA6-F1
#
_cell.length_a   1.000
_cell.length_b   1.000
_cell.length_c   1.000
_cell.angle_alpha   90.00
_cell.angle_beta   90.00
_cell.angle_gamma   90.00
#
_symmetry.space_group_name_H-M   'P 1'
#
loop_
_entity.id
_entity.type
_entity.pdbx_description
1 polymer ?
#
loop_
_entity_poly.entity_id
_entity_poly.type
_entity_poly.pdbx_seq_one_letter_code
_entity_poly.pdbx_strand_id
1 'polypeptide(L)'
;LFFMLSVVGLVFLVPTYLAFEEATVGFTKPETNLSFYSMPAICTILFSLIAYGTALRFLQLALKIESKAHSDINERTVFVEGIPRSLEPAEAKEALTQKLGKFGRIKDLEVPKDYCELYKLENQIELLEKKIEHYRQYEEAYNKRPKVATQCLFFKKKDALHYLQEQTQVLEQQKRQCLKGQLNNAGVAFVVFEEPTQATKALYSFFGSFDVYWSFSWFLVKADSPKNIIWENLNVDQRKMKAARLLTTAGFMVLFLFLMTPTVFLNYSGAVLDEVLGNFFVGLIEEFLPAVLLVVYQTVLLPLVISYIVKLEKQVFQTKATMSAMQKFMIFMVVHVFLVPALGMQAFEIIEAFVDDNLESFTEQMLERILDSGFFFTILVVNHAFISNGVFLVQFGRIVNIWLNKRNSVNKREKYLGYQAGEFPFPFNYSMALVVMVIGLSFSVVFPLILPFACLFFGIRYWVMKYNFLCLFYTPKKGSSSAAFVFKAMVGGIVFFQAITSAIFMLTGSVWFVVFGILVFLSSLGVYFAFWWFIDKVVAKQIPATKTPLSPEDSYKFPIEAEEYSPEYVKS
;
A
#
# COMPACT_ATOMS: atom_id res chain seq x y z
N LEU A 1 18.78 8.60 7.80
CA LEU A 1 19.37 7.28 7.48
C LEU A 1 20.48 7.45 6.46
N PHE A 2 20.16 7.61 5.17
CA PHE A 2 21.16 7.64 4.09
C PHE A 2 22.26 8.68 4.25
N PHE A 3 21.99 9.89 4.79
CA PHE A 3 23.05 10.86 5.10
C PHE A 3 24.15 10.28 6.02
N MET A 4 23.77 9.60 7.11
CA MET A 4 24.74 9.00 8.04
C MET A 4 25.50 7.85 7.37
N LEU A 5 24.80 7.03 6.58
CA LEU A 5 25.41 5.93 5.82
C LEU A 5 26.40 6.47 4.78
N SER A 6 26.05 7.54 4.05
CA SER A 6 26.91 8.18 3.06
C SER A 6 28.21 8.68 3.67
N VAL A 7 28.14 9.35 4.82
CA VAL A 7 29.35 9.83 5.51
C VAL A 7 30.27 8.66 5.85
N VAL A 8 29.73 7.61 6.47
CA VAL A 8 30.53 6.43 6.85
C VAL A 8 31.04 5.68 5.61
N GLY A 9 30.19 5.43 4.61
CA GLY A 9 30.56 4.69 3.41
C GLY A 9 31.60 5.40 2.55
N LEU A 10 31.49 6.72 2.38
CA LEU A 10 32.46 7.49 1.61
C LEU A 10 33.81 7.65 2.35
N VAL A 11 33.80 7.74 3.68
CA VAL A 11 35.04 7.90 4.48
C VAL A 11 35.79 6.57 4.63
N PHE A 12 35.07 5.45 4.80
CA PHE A 12 35.69 4.18 5.16
C PHE A 12 35.72 3.16 4.01
N LEU A 13 34.63 3.00 3.26
CA LEU A 13 34.55 1.98 2.20
C LEU A 13 35.23 2.43 0.91
N VAL A 14 35.00 3.68 0.46
CA VAL A 14 35.59 4.16 -0.81
C VAL A 14 37.13 4.13 -0.80
N PRO A 15 37.84 4.63 0.23
CA PRO A 15 39.29 4.53 0.27
C PRO A 15 39.78 3.08 0.35
N THR A 16 39.04 2.22 1.06
CA THR A 16 39.36 0.78 1.13
C THR A 16 39.24 0.13 -0.24
N TYR A 17 38.24 0.47 -1.05
CA TYR A 17 38.10 -0.06 -2.41
C TYR A 17 39.09 0.55 -3.40
N LEU A 18 39.50 1.81 -3.23
CA LEU A 18 40.49 2.47 -4.09
C LEU A 18 41.93 2.06 -3.77
N ALA A 19 42.23 1.68 -2.53
CA ALA A 19 43.56 1.27 -2.10
C ALA A 19 44.02 -0.07 -2.69
N PHE A 20 43.10 -0.85 -3.26
CA PHE A 20 43.41 -2.10 -3.96
C PHE A 20 43.20 -1.83 -5.46
N GLU A 21 44.32 -1.70 -6.19
CA GLU A 21 44.44 -1.20 -7.58
C GLU A 21 43.63 -1.96 -8.65
N GLU A 22 42.99 -3.09 -8.30
CA GLU A 22 42.06 -3.82 -9.15
C GLU A 22 40.64 -3.80 -8.54
N ALA A 23 39.97 -2.65 -8.52
CA ALA A 23 38.61 -2.52 -7.96
C ALA A 23 37.54 -3.37 -8.68
N THR A 24 37.81 -3.81 -9.92
CA THR A 24 36.99 -4.79 -10.66
C THR A 24 37.34 -6.24 -10.31
N VAL A 25 38.49 -6.48 -9.68
CA VAL A 25 39.03 -7.82 -9.39
C VAL A 25 39.04 -8.16 -7.90
N GLY A 26 38.91 -7.17 -7.01
CA GLY A 26 39.02 -7.37 -5.56
C GLY A 26 37.94 -8.25 -4.92
N PHE A 27 36.83 -8.49 -5.61
CA PHE A 27 35.88 -9.53 -5.25
C PHE A 27 36.09 -10.81 -6.07
N THR A 28 36.47 -10.73 -7.35
CA THR A 28 36.61 -11.90 -8.24
C THR A 28 37.91 -12.70 -8.05
N LYS A 29 38.96 -12.14 -7.42
CA LYS A 29 40.11 -12.92 -6.94
C LYS A 29 40.08 -13.04 -5.42
N PRO A 30 39.98 -14.26 -4.86
CA PRO A 30 40.07 -14.51 -3.43
C PRO A 30 41.54 -14.41 -2.97
N GLU A 31 42.20 -13.29 -3.19
CA GLU A 31 43.48 -13.07 -2.52
C GLU A 31 43.22 -12.79 -1.04
N THR A 32 43.95 -13.55 -0.22
CA THR A 32 43.81 -13.80 1.21
C THR A 32 44.07 -12.59 2.12
N ASN A 33 43.68 -11.38 1.71
CA ASN A 33 43.85 -10.18 2.52
C ASN A 33 42.63 -9.99 3.43
N LEU A 34 42.72 -10.57 4.64
CA LEU A 34 41.75 -10.40 5.73
C LEU A 34 41.40 -8.92 5.99
N SER A 35 42.35 -8.01 5.74
CA SER A 35 42.19 -6.57 5.88
C SER A 35 41.14 -5.98 4.93
N PHE A 36 41.07 -6.43 3.67
CA PHE A 36 40.16 -5.88 2.66
C PHE A 36 38.68 -6.09 3.03
N TYR A 37 38.34 -7.32 3.39
CA TYR A 37 36.97 -7.71 3.71
C TYR A 37 36.52 -7.35 5.14
N SER A 38 37.47 -7.03 6.03
CA SER A 38 37.16 -6.63 7.42
C SER A 38 36.36 -5.32 7.50
N MET A 39 36.68 -4.33 6.66
CA MET A 39 35.99 -3.04 6.66
C MET A 39 34.53 -3.15 6.15
N PRO A 40 34.25 -3.82 5.01
CA PRO A 40 32.88 -4.16 4.61
C PRO A 40 32.08 -4.90 5.70
N ALA A 41 32.70 -5.84 6.42
CA ALA A 41 32.05 -6.58 7.49
C ALA A 41 31.67 -5.66 8.67
N ILE A 42 32.58 -4.78 9.10
CA ILE A 42 32.33 -3.77 10.14
C ILE A 42 31.22 -2.80 9.70
N CYS A 43 31.30 -2.29 8.47
CA CYS A 43 30.29 -1.40 7.91
C CYS A 43 28.92 -2.08 7.83
N THR A 44 28.84 -3.38 7.55
CA THR A 44 27.57 -4.13 7.53
C THR A 44 26.87 -4.09 8.88
N ILE A 45 27.62 -4.31 9.97
CA ILE A 45 27.09 -4.23 11.34
C ILE A 45 26.67 -2.79 11.65
N LEU A 46 27.55 -1.81 11.36
CA LEU A 46 27.30 -0.40 11.65
C LEU A 46 26.09 0.14 10.89
N PHE A 47 25.96 -0.18 9.60
CA PHE A 47 24.83 0.21 8.76
C PHE A 47 23.53 -0.42 9.27
N SER A 48 23.56 -1.70 9.67
CA SER A 48 22.43 -2.38 10.31
C SER A 48 21.98 -1.65 11.58
N LEU A 49 22.91 -1.32 12.48
CA LEU A 49 22.61 -0.61 13.73
C LEU A 49 21.99 0.77 13.48
N ILE A 50 22.56 1.55 12.55
CA ILE A 50 22.03 2.85 12.16
C ILE A 50 20.62 2.70 11.56
N ALA A 51 20.41 1.70 10.69
CA ALA A 51 19.13 1.45 10.06
C ALA A 51 18.04 1.07 11.09
N TYR A 52 18.31 0.10 11.97
CA TYR A 52 17.38 -0.25 13.05
C TYR A 52 17.10 0.91 14.00
N GLY A 53 18.14 1.68 14.39
CA GLY A 53 17.98 2.87 15.21
C GLY A 53 17.07 3.93 14.57
N THR A 54 17.20 4.15 13.26
CA THR A 54 16.31 5.08 12.53
C THR A 54 14.89 4.55 12.38
N ALA A 55 14.70 3.25 12.17
CA ALA A 55 13.39 2.63 12.12
C ALA A 55 12.67 2.75 13.48
N LEU A 56 13.37 2.50 14.58
CA LEU A 56 12.83 2.67 15.94
C LEU A 56 12.47 4.12 16.23
N ARG A 57 13.32 5.08 15.84
CA ARG A 57 13.01 6.51 15.97
C ARG A 57 11.78 6.90 15.15
N PHE A 58 11.63 6.35 13.95
CA PHE A 58 10.42 6.54 13.13
C PHE A 58 9.17 6.04 13.88
N LEU A 59 9.22 4.82 14.43
CA LEU A 59 8.10 4.26 15.18
C LEU A 59 7.74 5.12 16.41
N GLN A 60 8.73 5.55 17.19
CA GLN A 60 8.51 6.42 18.35
C GLN A 60 7.85 7.75 17.97
N LEU A 61 8.31 8.38 16.89
CA LEU A 61 7.73 9.63 16.39
C LEU A 61 6.30 9.40 15.88
N ALA A 62 6.08 8.32 15.14
CA ALA A 62 4.78 8.00 14.60
C ALA A 62 3.76 7.74 15.72
N LEU A 63 4.11 6.93 16.72
CA LEU A 63 3.26 6.66 17.87
C LEU A 63 2.95 7.93 18.68
N LYS A 64 3.92 8.85 18.84
CA LYS A 64 3.72 10.13 19.53
C LYS A 64 2.79 11.10 18.77
N ILE A 65 2.83 11.08 17.44
CA ILE A 65 1.92 11.87 16.60
C ILE A 65 0.52 11.25 16.64
N GLU A 66 0.47 9.93 16.53
CA GLU A 66 -0.76 9.14 16.56
C GLU A 66 -1.50 9.30 17.89
N SER A 67 -0.80 9.28 19.04
CA SER A 67 -1.42 9.50 20.35
C SER A 67 -2.04 10.89 20.51
N LYS A 68 -1.63 11.88 19.71
CA LYS A 68 -2.22 13.24 19.71
C LYS A 68 -3.40 13.38 18.75
N ALA A 69 -3.49 12.50 17.75
CA ALA A 69 -4.45 12.62 16.65
C ALA A 69 -5.76 11.85 16.89
N HIS A 70 -5.79 10.95 17.88
CA HIS A 70 -6.98 10.17 18.18
C HIS A 70 -8.11 11.05 18.75
N SER A 71 -9.32 10.87 18.20
CA SER A 71 -10.53 11.37 18.83
C SER A 71 -10.89 10.48 20.02
N ASP A 72 -11.39 11.11 21.09
CA ASP A 72 -11.77 10.44 22.35
C ASP A 72 -12.73 9.26 22.16
N ILE A 73 -13.52 9.26 21.08
CA ILE A 73 -14.51 8.23 20.72
C ILE A 73 -13.84 6.94 20.21
N ASN A 74 -12.85 7.05 19.32
CA ASN A 74 -12.24 5.87 18.68
C ASN A 74 -11.43 5.04 19.68
N GLU A 75 -10.87 5.66 20.71
CA GLU A 75 -10.10 4.95 21.74
C GLU A 75 -10.99 4.17 22.72
N ARG A 76 -12.27 4.54 22.79
CA ARG A 76 -13.28 3.89 23.64
C ARG A 76 -14.14 2.86 22.90
N THR A 77 -14.10 2.90 21.58
CA THR A 77 -14.99 2.07 20.75
C THR A 77 -14.26 0.79 20.33
N VAL A 78 -14.84 -0.34 20.71
CA VAL A 78 -14.43 -1.67 20.29
C VAL A 78 -15.37 -2.14 19.18
N PHE A 79 -14.81 -2.51 18.05
CA PHE A 79 -15.52 -3.16 16.97
C PHE A 79 -15.49 -4.67 17.18
N VAL A 80 -16.67 -5.27 17.34
CA VAL A 80 -16.84 -6.72 17.50
C VAL A 80 -17.28 -7.30 16.18
N GLU A 81 -16.59 -8.33 15.74
CA GLU A 81 -16.64 -8.84 14.38
C GLU A 81 -16.92 -10.36 14.50
N GLY A 82 -17.88 -10.94 13.75
CA GLY A 82 -18.14 -12.39 13.79
C GLY A 82 -19.34 -12.84 14.64
N ILE A 83 -20.29 -11.93 14.87
CA ILE A 83 -21.56 -12.24 15.53
C ILE A 83 -22.43 -13.09 14.59
N PRO A 84 -23.07 -14.18 15.06
CA PRO A 84 -23.99 -14.97 14.23
C PRO A 84 -25.14 -14.12 13.67
N ARG A 85 -25.33 -14.12 12.35
CA ARG A 85 -26.39 -13.33 11.69
C ARG A 85 -27.82 -13.79 11.97
N SER A 86 -27.97 -15.02 12.46
CA SER A 86 -29.25 -15.58 12.86
C SER A 86 -29.81 -14.98 14.14
N LEU A 87 -28.97 -14.35 14.98
CA LEU A 87 -29.41 -13.74 16.23
C LEU A 87 -30.18 -12.45 15.95
N GLU A 88 -31.24 -12.20 16.71
CA GLU A 88 -31.88 -10.89 16.64
C GLU A 88 -30.95 -9.79 17.19
N PRO A 89 -31.01 -8.56 16.67
CA PRO A 89 -30.17 -7.48 17.17
C PRO A 89 -30.28 -7.27 18.68
N ALA A 90 -31.50 -7.39 19.25
CA ALA A 90 -31.73 -7.25 20.69
C ALA A 90 -31.01 -8.33 21.51
N GLU A 91 -31.12 -9.59 21.10
CA GLU A 91 -30.43 -10.72 21.74
C GLU A 91 -28.91 -10.56 21.66
N ALA A 92 -28.39 -10.12 20.52
CA ALA A 92 -26.98 -9.83 20.34
C ALA A 92 -26.50 -8.69 21.26
N LYS A 93 -27.31 -7.63 21.45
CA LYS A 93 -27.00 -6.55 22.39
C LYS A 93 -26.89 -7.05 23.83
N GLU A 94 -27.81 -7.91 24.25
CA GLU A 94 -27.80 -8.49 25.60
C GLU A 94 -26.56 -9.38 25.82
N ALA A 95 -26.27 -10.28 24.87
CA ALA A 95 -25.11 -11.16 24.94
C ALA A 95 -23.79 -10.37 25.02
N LEU A 96 -23.63 -9.34 24.21
CA LEU A 96 -22.45 -8.48 24.24
C LEU A 96 -22.34 -7.71 25.56
N THR A 97 -23.46 -7.20 26.09
CA THR A 97 -23.47 -6.49 27.38
C THR A 97 -23.04 -7.40 28.52
N GLN A 98 -23.55 -8.64 28.55
CA GLN A 98 -23.20 -9.63 29.58
C GLN A 98 -21.72 -10.04 29.52
N LYS A 99 -21.16 -10.21 28.33
CA LYS A 99 -19.78 -10.67 28.13
C LYS A 99 -18.76 -9.54 28.29
N LEU A 100 -19.02 -8.39 27.67
CA LEU A 100 -18.09 -7.27 27.62
C LEU A 100 -18.23 -6.33 28.82
N GLY A 101 -19.40 -6.29 29.48
CA GLY A 101 -19.61 -5.51 30.71
C GLY A 101 -18.72 -5.96 31.88
N LYS A 102 -18.13 -7.16 31.81
CA LYS A 102 -17.13 -7.64 32.79
C LYS A 102 -15.81 -6.85 32.75
N PHE A 103 -15.51 -6.19 31.62
CA PHE A 103 -14.27 -5.44 31.44
C PHE A 103 -14.40 -3.95 31.80
N GLY A 104 -15.63 -3.44 31.91
CA GLY A 104 -15.91 -2.04 32.24
C GLY A 104 -17.35 -1.64 31.95
N ARG A 105 -17.67 -0.37 32.23
CA ARG A 105 -19.00 0.19 32.00
C ARG A 105 -19.15 0.57 30.53
N ILE A 106 -20.16 -0.01 29.90
CA ILE A 106 -20.52 0.27 28.51
C ILE A 106 -21.41 1.52 28.51
N LYS A 107 -20.98 2.57 27.79
CA LYS A 107 -21.75 3.80 27.59
C LYS A 107 -22.82 3.60 26.53
N ASP A 108 -22.45 2.94 25.43
CA ASP A 108 -23.35 2.72 24.30
C ASP A 108 -23.00 1.42 23.56
N LEU A 109 -24.00 0.80 22.94
CA LEU A 109 -23.84 -0.46 22.23
C LEU A 109 -24.79 -0.53 21.03
N GLU A 110 -24.19 -0.66 19.86
CA GLU A 110 -24.93 -0.72 18.60
C GLU A 110 -24.63 -1.97 17.79
N VAL A 111 -25.70 -2.67 17.40
CA VAL A 111 -25.67 -3.84 16.52
C VAL A 111 -26.43 -3.47 15.25
N PRO A 112 -25.72 -3.08 14.17
CA PRO A 112 -26.38 -2.72 12.92
C PRO A 112 -27.14 -3.89 12.31
N LYS A 113 -28.32 -3.60 11.77
CA LYS A 113 -28.99 -4.47 10.81
C LYS A 113 -28.23 -4.47 9.48
N ASP A 114 -28.45 -5.51 8.67
CA ASP A 114 -27.82 -5.63 7.36
C ASP A 114 -28.43 -4.67 6.33
N TYR A 115 -27.94 -3.43 6.32
CA TYR A 115 -28.28 -2.42 5.32
C TYR A 115 -27.31 -2.40 4.14
N CYS A 116 -26.44 -3.39 3.97
CA CYS A 116 -25.34 -3.31 2.99
C CYS A 116 -25.85 -3.25 1.54
N GLU A 117 -26.87 -4.03 1.21
CA GLU A 117 -27.49 -3.99 -0.13
C GLU A 117 -28.27 -2.70 -0.36
N LEU A 118 -29.01 -2.24 0.65
CA LEU A 118 -29.74 -0.97 0.60
C LEU A 118 -28.79 0.21 0.36
N TYR A 119 -27.65 0.23 1.07
CA TYR A 119 -26.64 1.27 0.92
C TYR A 119 -26.00 1.25 -0.49
N LYS A 120 -25.77 0.06 -1.08
CA LYS A 120 -25.29 -0.07 -2.46
C LYS A 120 -26.29 0.47 -3.46
N LEU A 121 -27.58 0.15 -3.29
CA LEU A 121 -28.64 0.67 -4.14
C LEU A 121 -28.74 2.19 -4.04
N GLU A 122 -28.64 2.75 -2.83
CA GLU A 122 -28.65 4.21 -2.62
C GLU A 122 -27.51 4.90 -3.36
N ASN A 123 -26.29 4.41 -3.19
CA ASN A 123 -25.11 4.96 -3.87
C ASN A 123 -25.25 4.89 -5.41
N GLN A 124 -25.87 3.82 -5.93
CA GLN A 124 -26.13 3.69 -7.36
C GLN A 124 -27.20 4.67 -7.85
N ILE A 125 -28.29 4.84 -7.10
CA ILE A 125 -29.35 5.81 -7.40
C ILE A 125 -28.78 7.22 -7.41
N GLU A 126 -28.05 7.62 -6.37
CA GLU A 126 -27.44 8.96 -6.29
C GLU A 126 -26.47 9.23 -7.46
N LEU A 127 -25.73 8.19 -7.90
CA LEU A 127 -24.84 8.29 -9.06
C LEU A 127 -25.60 8.43 -10.38
N LEU A 128 -26.74 7.75 -10.54
CA LEU A 128 -27.62 7.92 -11.70
C LEU A 128 -28.29 9.29 -11.71
N GLU A 129 -28.78 9.77 -10.57
CA GLU A 129 -29.37 11.11 -10.44
C GLU A 129 -28.38 12.21 -10.83
N LYS A 130 -27.14 12.12 -10.37
CA LYS A 130 -26.06 13.03 -10.79
C LYS A 130 -25.85 13.01 -12.31
N LYS A 131 -25.90 11.83 -12.95
CA LYS A 131 -25.79 11.71 -14.41
C LYS A 131 -27.02 12.26 -15.14
N ILE A 132 -28.21 12.06 -14.61
CA ILE A 132 -29.44 12.64 -15.17
C ILE A 132 -29.36 14.16 -15.14
N GLU A 133 -28.94 14.73 -14.02
CA GLU A 133 -28.78 16.18 -13.88
C GLU A 133 -27.71 16.74 -14.83
N HIS A 134 -26.58 16.03 -14.98
CA HIS A 134 -25.57 16.34 -15.99
C HIS A 134 -26.16 16.44 -17.40
N TYR A 135 -26.87 15.39 -17.85
CA TYR A 135 -27.42 15.35 -19.20
C TYR A 135 -28.58 16.33 -19.41
N ARG A 136 -29.37 16.62 -18.37
CA ARG A 136 -30.42 17.65 -18.43
C ARG A 136 -29.82 19.03 -18.66
N GLN A 137 -28.79 19.40 -17.90
CA GLN A 137 -28.10 20.67 -18.10
C GLN A 137 -27.35 20.74 -19.43
N TYR A 138 -26.86 19.60 -19.94
CA TYR A 138 -26.28 19.52 -21.28
C TYR A 138 -27.33 19.82 -22.36
N GLU A 139 -28.54 19.26 -22.25
CA GLU A 139 -29.64 19.55 -23.17
C GLU A 139 -30.01 21.03 -23.14
N GLU A 140 -30.11 21.64 -21.94
CA GLU A 140 -30.37 23.08 -21.78
C GLU A 140 -29.28 23.97 -22.40
N ALA A 141 -28.01 23.61 -22.22
CA ALA A 141 -26.89 24.43 -22.68
C ALA A 141 -26.63 24.34 -24.19
N TYR A 142 -26.82 23.16 -24.78
CA TYR A 142 -26.45 22.89 -26.18
C TYR A 142 -27.65 22.63 -27.10
N ASN A 143 -28.87 22.61 -26.56
CA ASN A 143 -30.12 22.31 -27.26
C ASN A 143 -30.04 21.01 -28.07
N LYS A 144 -29.38 19.99 -27.50
CA LYS A 144 -29.13 18.69 -28.13
C LYS A 144 -29.45 17.58 -27.15
N ARG A 145 -30.24 16.60 -27.60
CA ARG A 145 -30.53 15.38 -26.83
C ARG A 145 -29.35 14.40 -26.88
N PRO A 146 -28.66 14.17 -25.75
CA PRO A 146 -27.55 13.23 -25.70
C PRO A 146 -28.06 11.80 -25.86
N LYS A 147 -27.28 10.97 -26.56
CA LYS A 147 -27.56 9.53 -26.71
C LYS A 147 -26.45 8.72 -26.07
N VAL A 148 -26.80 7.70 -25.29
CA VAL A 148 -25.86 6.80 -24.61
C VAL A 148 -25.89 5.43 -25.29
N ALA A 149 -24.71 4.83 -25.47
CA ALA A 149 -24.59 3.47 -25.98
C ALA A 149 -24.99 2.47 -24.89
N THR A 150 -25.93 1.56 -25.19
CA THR A 150 -26.48 0.63 -24.18
C THR A 150 -25.68 -0.67 -24.03
N GLN A 151 -24.84 -1.02 -25.01
CA GLN A 151 -24.02 -2.24 -25.03
C GLN A 151 -22.63 -1.98 -25.59
N CYS A 152 -21.62 -2.65 -25.03
CA CYS A 152 -20.21 -2.47 -25.38
C CYS A 152 -19.85 -3.00 -26.78
N LEU A 153 -20.64 -3.94 -27.33
CA LEU A 153 -20.39 -4.56 -28.66
C LEU A 153 -21.39 -4.17 -29.76
N PHE A 154 -22.59 -3.71 -29.43
CA PHE A 154 -23.60 -3.32 -30.42
C PHE A 154 -24.09 -1.91 -30.09
N PHE A 155 -23.66 -0.92 -30.87
CA PHE A 155 -23.89 0.52 -30.73
C PHE A 155 -25.38 0.95 -30.87
N LYS A 156 -26.32 0.28 -30.21
CA LYS A 156 -27.67 0.82 -30.04
C LYS A 156 -27.56 2.05 -29.12
N LYS A 157 -27.85 3.21 -29.70
CA LYS A 157 -27.85 4.50 -29.03
C LYS A 157 -29.28 4.83 -28.60
N LYS A 158 -29.54 4.84 -27.29
CA LYS A 158 -30.83 5.26 -26.72
C LYS A 158 -30.73 6.70 -26.20
N ASP A 159 -31.87 7.36 -26.06
CA ASP A 159 -31.95 8.66 -25.37
C ASP A 159 -31.40 8.50 -23.95
N ALA A 160 -30.41 9.32 -23.59
CA ALA A 160 -29.70 9.22 -22.33
C ALA A 160 -30.62 9.45 -21.14
N LEU A 161 -31.48 10.48 -21.20
CA LEU A 161 -32.33 10.84 -20.06
C LEU A 161 -33.38 9.77 -19.82
N HIS A 162 -34.08 9.35 -20.87
CA HIS A 162 -35.12 8.32 -20.76
C HIS A 162 -34.53 7.00 -20.22
N TYR A 163 -33.37 6.59 -20.74
CA TYR A 163 -32.71 5.37 -20.29
C TYR A 163 -32.28 5.43 -18.82
N LEU A 164 -31.66 6.53 -18.40
CA LEU A 164 -31.21 6.68 -17.01
C LEU A 164 -32.39 6.79 -16.04
N GLN A 165 -33.46 7.49 -16.40
CA GLN A 165 -34.70 7.57 -15.60
C GLN A 165 -35.35 6.20 -15.42
N GLU A 166 -35.43 5.40 -16.49
CA GLU A 166 -35.93 4.02 -16.43
C GLU A 166 -35.07 3.17 -15.49
N GLN A 167 -33.74 3.27 -15.57
CA GLN A 167 -32.84 2.56 -14.65
C GLN A 167 -33.02 2.99 -13.19
N THR A 168 -33.15 4.30 -12.92
CA THR A 168 -33.38 4.81 -11.57
C THR A 168 -34.68 4.26 -10.99
N GLN A 169 -35.77 4.23 -11.77
CA GLN A 169 -37.04 3.66 -11.32
C GLN A 169 -36.93 2.17 -10.98
N VAL A 170 -36.18 1.39 -11.76
CA VAL A 170 -35.93 -0.03 -11.47
C VAL A 170 -35.17 -0.20 -10.15
N LEU A 171 -34.12 0.60 -9.92
CA LEU A 171 -33.35 0.55 -8.67
C LEU A 171 -34.17 1.01 -7.47
N GLU A 172 -35.02 2.03 -7.61
CA GLU A 172 -35.94 2.46 -6.56
C GLU A 172 -36.95 1.37 -6.19
N GLN A 173 -37.45 0.62 -7.18
CA GLN A 173 -38.34 -0.52 -6.92
C GLN A 173 -37.61 -1.62 -6.14
N GLN A 174 -36.36 -1.94 -6.52
CA GLN A 174 -35.52 -2.88 -5.76
C GLN A 174 -35.28 -2.40 -4.32
N LYS A 175 -34.95 -1.12 -4.14
CA LYS A 175 -34.81 -0.48 -2.82
C LYS A 175 -36.07 -0.65 -1.97
N ARG A 176 -37.26 -0.41 -2.54
CA ARG A 176 -38.55 -0.60 -1.86
C ARG A 176 -38.81 -2.07 -1.49
N GLN A 177 -38.37 -3.02 -2.32
CA GLN A 177 -38.48 -4.45 -2.02
C GLN A 177 -37.57 -4.84 -0.85
N CYS A 178 -36.31 -4.40 -0.84
CA CYS A 178 -35.37 -4.66 0.27
C CYS A 178 -35.89 -4.11 1.60
N LEU A 179 -36.53 -2.93 1.61
CA LEU A 179 -37.09 -2.32 2.81
C LEU A 179 -38.30 -3.08 3.40
N LYS A 180 -38.99 -3.91 2.61
CA LYS A 180 -40.12 -4.72 3.10
C LYS A 180 -39.68 -5.99 3.84
N GLY A 181 -38.43 -6.43 3.64
CA GLY A 181 -37.89 -7.61 4.30
C GLY A 181 -37.48 -7.34 5.75
N GLN A 182 -37.60 -8.35 6.62
CA GLN A 182 -36.99 -8.29 7.95
C GLN A 182 -35.48 -8.42 7.79
N LEU A 183 -34.74 -7.38 8.17
CA LEU A 183 -33.29 -7.35 8.07
C LEU A 183 -32.65 -7.98 9.32
N ASN A 184 -31.85 -9.02 9.07
CA ASN A 184 -31.01 -9.67 10.08
C ASN A 184 -29.90 -8.73 10.56
N ASN A 185 -29.17 -9.13 11.60
CA ASN A 185 -27.98 -8.39 12.01
C ASN A 185 -26.86 -8.50 10.96
N ALA A 186 -25.99 -7.49 10.89
CA ALA A 186 -24.87 -7.47 9.93
C ALA A 186 -23.70 -8.41 10.32
N GLY A 187 -23.72 -8.99 11.52
CA GLY A 187 -22.65 -9.83 12.07
C GLY A 187 -21.53 -9.07 12.75
N VAL A 188 -21.75 -7.79 13.05
CA VAL A 188 -20.80 -6.87 13.69
C VAL A 188 -21.50 -6.03 14.74
N ALA A 189 -20.73 -5.47 15.68
CA ALA A 189 -21.23 -4.54 16.69
C ALA A 189 -20.19 -3.48 17.05
N PHE A 190 -20.66 -2.33 17.50
CA PHE A 190 -19.86 -1.24 18.04
C PHE A 190 -20.16 -1.11 19.53
N VAL A 191 -19.14 -1.28 20.36
CA VAL A 191 -19.26 -1.22 21.82
C VAL A 191 -18.43 -0.05 22.32
N VAL A 192 -19.10 0.95 22.87
CA VAL A 192 -18.46 2.18 23.37
C VAL A 192 -18.33 2.07 24.88
N PHE A 193 -17.10 2.04 25.38
CA PHE A 193 -16.81 2.06 26.82
C PHE A 193 -16.76 3.49 27.36
N GLU A 194 -16.99 3.64 28.66
CA GLU A 194 -16.88 4.94 29.33
C GLU A 194 -15.42 5.43 29.39
N GLU A 195 -14.48 4.50 29.57
CA GLU A 195 -13.04 4.78 29.61
C GLU A 195 -12.26 3.99 28.54
N PRO A 196 -11.21 4.58 27.93
CA PRO A 196 -10.39 3.91 26.91
C PRO A 196 -9.56 2.74 27.47
N THR A 197 -9.24 2.77 28.77
CA THR A 197 -8.57 1.65 29.49
C THR A 197 -9.43 0.40 29.49
N GLN A 198 -10.75 0.54 29.62
CA GLN A 198 -11.72 -0.57 29.64
C GLN A 198 -11.84 -1.19 28.25
N ALA A 199 -11.92 -0.37 27.20
CA ALA A 199 -11.89 -0.83 25.81
C ALA A 199 -10.60 -1.61 25.50
N THR A 200 -9.45 -1.07 25.93
CA THR A 200 -8.14 -1.72 25.76
C THR A 200 -8.08 -3.05 26.52
N LYS A 201 -8.60 -3.09 27.75
CA LYS A 201 -8.67 -4.33 28.55
C LYS A 201 -9.53 -5.39 27.85
N ALA A 202 -10.69 -5.01 27.32
CA ALA A 202 -11.56 -5.89 26.55
C ALA A 202 -10.84 -6.44 25.30
N LEU A 203 -10.16 -5.59 24.54
CA LEU A 203 -9.42 -5.98 23.33
C LEU A 203 -8.38 -7.09 23.58
N TYR A 204 -7.64 -7.04 24.70
CA TYR A 204 -6.56 -8.00 24.97
C TYR A 204 -6.95 -9.17 25.87
N SER A 205 -7.96 -9.00 26.73
CA SER A 205 -8.34 -10.01 27.72
C SER A 205 -9.56 -10.82 27.30
N PHE A 206 -10.26 -10.43 26.23
CA PHE A 206 -11.39 -11.19 25.74
C PHE A 206 -10.91 -12.48 25.05
N PHE A 207 -11.34 -13.60 25.62
CA PHE A 207 -11.27 -14.90 24.98
C PHE A 207 -12.68 -15.44 24.85
N GLY A 208 -13.10 -15.72 23.61
CA GLY A 208 -14.40 -16.28 23.36
C GLY A 208 -14.50 -17.73 23.87
N SER A 209 -15.72 -18.16 24.14
CA SER A 209 -16.03 -19.51 24.61
C SER A 209 -17.01 -20.20 23.66
N PHE A 210 -17.02 -21.52 23.66
CA PHE A 210 -18.09 -22.29 23.02
C PHE A 210 -19.36 -22.15 23.86
N ASP A 211 -20.21 -21.19 23.49
CA ASP A 211 -21.48 -20.91 24.15
C ASP A 211 -22.61 -20.78 23.12
N VAL A 212 -23.83 -20.55 23.63
CA VAL A 212 -25.06 -20.41 22.82
C VAL A 212 -24.91 -19.30 21.76
N TYR A 213 -24.12 -18.27 22.05
CA TYR A 213 -23.89 -17.12 21.17
C TYR A 213 -22.70 -17.27 20.22
N TRP A 214 -22.03 -18.43 20.24
CA TRP A 214 -20.82 -18.72 19.46
C TRP A 214 -19.70 -17.68 19.70
N SER A 215 -19.54 -17.21 20.93
CA SER A 215 -18.61 -16.13 21.31
C SER A 215 -17.15 -16.43 20.93
N PHE A 216 -16.75 -17.69 20.79
CA PHE A 216 -15.43 -18.07 20.26
C PHE A 216 -15.14 -17.55 18.85
N SER A 217 -16.18 -17.25 18.06
CA SER A 217 -16.05 -16.68 16.71
C SER A 217 -15.97 -15.15 16.72
N TRP A 218 -16.10 -14.50 17.87
CA TRP A 218 -16.02 -13.04 17.99
C TRP A 218 -14.56 -12.58 18.01
N PHE A 219 -14.25 -11.65 17.13
CA PHE A 219 -12.96 -10.99 17.04
C PHE A 219 -13.14 -9.52 17.38
N LEU A 220 -12.44 -9.07 18.42
CA LEU A 220 -12.44 -7.68 18.84
C LEU A 220 -11.31 -6.94 18.13
N VAL A 221 -11.63 -5.79 17.55
CA VAL A 221 -10.67 -4.90 16.90
C VAL A 221 -10.96 -3.47 17.38
N LYS A 222 -9.93 -2.63 17.47
CA LYS A 222 -10.14 -1.20 17.72
C LYS A 222 -10.97 -0.62 16.57
N ALA A 223 -12.04 0.12 16.89
CA ALA A 223 -12.84 0.77 15.85
C ALA A 223 -12.06 1.93 15.22
N ASP A 224 -12.18 2.07 13.90
CA ASP A 224 -11.69 3.24 13.18
C ASP A 224 -12.76 4.35 13.16
N SER A 225 -12.39 5.55 12.72
CA SER A 225 -13.32 6.66 12.53
C SER A 225 -14.51 6.23 11.67
N PRO A 226 -15.74 6.71 11.94
CA PRO A 226 -16.93 6.39 11.13
C PRO A 226 -16.75 6.64 9.63
N LYS A 227 -15.96 7.67 9.26
CA LYS A 227 -15.65 8.00 7.86
C LYS A 227 -14.77 6.96 7.16
N ASN A 228 -14.03 6.15 7.92
CA ASN A 228 -13.15 5.10 7.41
C ASN A 228 -13.87 3.75 7.28
N ILE A 229 -15.13 3.64 7.70
CA ILE A 229 -15.91 2.41 7.58
C ILE A 229 -16.48 2.31 6.17
N ILE A 230 -16.29 1.15 5.54
CA ILE A 230 -16.89 0.81 4.25
C ILE A 230 -18.22 0.11 4.55
N TRP A 231 -19.28 0.90 4.65
CA TRP A 231 -20.63 0.44 5.02
C TRP A 231 -21.16 -0.67 4.09
N GLU A 232 -20.75 -0.68 2.83
CA GLU A 232 -21.08 -1.70 1.82
C GLU A 232 -20.59 -3.12 2.14
N ASN A 233 -19.62 -3.25 3.06
CA ASN A 233 -18.89 -4.48 3.37
C ASN A 233 -19.12 -4.96 4.82
N LEU A 234 -20.05 -4.37 5.58
CA LEU A 234 -20.26 -4.75 6.99
C LEU A 234 -20.71 -6.21 7.14
N ASN A 235 -21.51 -6.72 6.20
CA ASN A 235 -22.05 -8.08 6.20
C ASN A 235 -21.11 -9.12 5.56
N VAL A 236 -19.80 -8.94 5.66
CA VAL A 236 -18.83 -9.87 5.08
C VAL A 236 -18.39 -10.90 6.11
N ASP A 237 -18.44 -12.18 5.75
CA ASP A 237 -17.88 -13.25 6.60
C ASP A 237 -16.36 -13.16 6.64
N GLN A 238 -15.79 -13.06 7.84
CA GLN A 238 -14.34 -12.90 7.99
C GLN A 238 -13.52 -14.03 7.39
N ARG A 239 -14.00 -15.28 7.47
CA ARG A 239 -13.31 -16.44 6.88
C ARG A 239 -13.24 -16.31 5.36
N LYS A 240 -14.36 -15.92 4.74
CA LYS A 240 -14.42 -15.65 3.28
C LYS A 240 -13.52 -14.47 2.91
N MET A 241 -13.52 -13.39 3.71
CA MET A 241 -12.61 -12.25 3.51
C MET A 241 -11.13 -12.63 3.59
N LYS A 242 -10.73 -13.42 4.60
CA LYS A 242 -9.34 -13.90 4.76
C LYS A 242 -8.94 -14.82 3.61
N ALA A 243 -9.81 -15.75 3.21
CA ALA A 243 -9.59 -16.62 2.05
C ALA A 243 -9.51 -15.82 0.74
N ALA A 244 -10.42 -14.86 0.53
CA ALA A 244 -10.39 -13.98 -0.64
C ALA A 244 -9.10 -13.14 -0.68
N ARG A 245 -8.63 -12.60 0.46
CA ARG A 245 -7.35 -11.90 0.53
C ARG A 245 -6.17 -12.80 0.13
N LEU A 246 -6.13 -14.03 0.65
CA LEU A 246 -5.07 -14.98 0.30
C LEU A 246 -5.11 -15.33 -1.20
N LEU A 247 -6.28 -15.71 -1.71
CA LEU A 247 -6.46 -16.11 -3.10
C LEU A 247 -6.18 -14.95 -4.07
N THR A 248 -6.67 -13.75 -3.76
CA THR A 248 -6.41 -12.56 -4.60
C THR A 248 -4.95 -12.12 -4.54
N THR A 249 -4.27 -12.27 -3.40
CA THR A 249 -2.83 -11.97 -3.31
C THR A 249 -1.99 -13.00 -4.07
N ALA A 250 -2.34 -14.29 -3.97
CA ALA A 250 -1.69 -15.35 -4.73
C ALA A 250 -1.96 -15.20 -6.23
N GLY A 251 -3.22 -14.98 -6.63
CA GLY A 251 -3.61 -14.72 -8.00
C GLY A 251 -2.97 -13.46 -8.57
N PHE A 252 -2.82 -12.40 -7.75
CA PHE A 252 -2.01 -11.24 -8.09
C PHE A 252 -0.57 -11.65 -8.37
N MET A 253 0.12 -12.31 -7.44
CA MET A 253 1.51 -12.76 -7.67
C MET A 253 1.66 -13.60 -8.94
N VAL A 254 0.76 -14.56 -9.18
CA VAL A 254 0.78 -15.40 -10.38
C VAL A 254 0.55 -14.56 -11.64
N LEU A 255 -0.50 -13.74 -11.67
CA LEU A 255 -0.76 -12.82 -12.78
C LEU A 255 0.48 -11.98 -13.06
N PHE A 256 1.14 -11.44 -12.03
CA PHE A 256 2.34 -10.64 -12.22
C PHE A 256 3.52 -11.45 -12.71
N LEU A 257 3.80 -12.65 -12.19
CA LEU A 257 4.87 -13.50 -12.74
C LEU A 257 4.69 -13.76 -14.25
N PHE A 258 3.46 -13.97 -14.71
CA PHE A 258 3.13 -14.12 -16.14
C PHE A 258 3.01 -12.79 -16.92
N LEU A 259 2.80 -11.67 -16.23
CA LEU A 259 2.62 -10.31 -16.77
C LEU A 259 3.84 -9.41 -16.51
N MET A 260 4.98 -9.96 -16.06
CA MET A 260 6.30 -9.31 -16.13
C MET A 260 6.83 -9.26 -17.58
N THR A 261 6.06 -9.83 -18.50
CA THR A 261 6.25 -9.96 -19.93
C THR A 261 6.00 -8.70 -20.78
N PRO A 262 5.68 -7.47 -20.30
CA PRO A 262 5.67 -6.31 -21.18
C PRO A 262 7.03 -6.09 -21.82
N THR A 263 8.13 -6.17 -21.07
CA THR A 263 9.49 -6.07 -21.62
C THR A 263 9.79 -7.19 -22.62
N VAL A 264 9.38 -8.42 -22.32
CA VAL A 264 9.55 -9.57 -23.22
C VAL A 264 8.68 -9.44 -24.48
N PHE A 265 7.40 -9.07 -24.35
CA PHE A 265 6.48 -8.80 -25.45
C PHE A 265 6.97 -7.64 -26.33
N LEU A 266 7.54 -6.60 -25.72
CA LEU A 266 8.10 -5.46 -26.43
C LEU A 266 9.32 -5.86 -27.25
N ASN A 267 10.20 -6.70 -26.70
CA ASN A 267 11.33 -7.28 -27.44
C ASN A 267 10.86 -8.13 -28.65
N TYR A 268 9.76 -8.87 -28.53
CA TYR A 268 9.16 -9.58 -29.66
C TYR A 268 8.42 -8.66 -30.64
N SER A 269 7.86 -7.54 -30.16
CA SER A 269 7.12 -6.61 -31.02
C SER A 269 8.02 -5.80 -31.94
N GLY A 270 9.27 -5.50 -31.54
CA GLY A 270 10.26 -4.85 -32.41
C GLY A 270 10.53 -5.69 -33.66
N ALA A 271 10.76 -7.00 -33.49
CA ALA A 271 10.97 -7.92 -34.61
C ALA A 271 9.77 -8.02 -35.59
N VAL A 272 8.56 -7.68 -35.15
CA VAL A 272 7.34 -7.65 -35.99
C VAL A 272 7.10 -6.26 -36.60
N LEU A 273 7.53 -5.19 -35.93
CA LEU A 273 7.41 -3.81 -36.38
C LEU A 273 8.38 -3.48 -37.53
N ASP A 274 9.57 -4.07 -37.50
CA ASP A 274 10.57 -4.06 -38.59
C ASP A 274 10.00 -4.56 -39.93
N GLU A 275 9.03 -5.49 -39.89
CA GLU A 275 8.44 -6.09 -41.09
C GLU A 275 7.29 -5.24 -41.69
N VAL A 276 6.78 -4.25 -40.93
CA VAL A 276 5.52 -3.55 -41.26
C VAL A 276 5.68 -2.04 -41.49
N LEU A 277 6.66 -1.37 -40.87
CA LEU A 277 6.85 0.08 -40.97
C LEU A 277 8.21 0.41 -41.63
N GLY A 278 8.28 1.48 -42.41
CA GLY A 278 9.51 1.86 -43.14
C GLY A 278 10.56 2.60 -42.28
N ASN A 279 11.82 2.50 -42.73
CA ASN A 279 13.10 2.79 -42.04
C ASN A 279 13.26 4.09 -41.21
N PHE A 280 12.38 5.11 -41.30
CA PHE A 280 12.59 6.38 -40.57
C PHE A 280 11.72 6.55 -39.32
N PHE A 281 10.49 6.02 -39.33
CA PHE A 281 9.62 6.04 -38.15
C PHE A 281 9.78 4.80 -37.27
N VAL A 282 10.35 3.72 -37.81
CA VAL A 282 10.62 2.46 -37.07
C VAL A 282 11.56 2.70 -35.91
N GLY A 283 12.77 3.24 -36.13
CA GLY A 283 13.75 3.37 -35.05
C GLY A 283 13.29 4.25 -33.88
N LEU A 284 12.55 5.33 -34.15
CA LEU A 284 12.03 6.20 -33.09
C LEU A 284 10.79 5.62 -32.40
N ILE A 285 9.95 4.86 -33.10
CA ILE A 285 8.82 4.18 -32.47
C ILE A 285 9.32 2.96 -31.68
N GLU A 286 10.29 2.20 -32.17
CA GLU A 286 10.86 1.03 -31.49
C GLU A 286 11.59 1.37 -30.19
N GLU A 287 12.28 2.51 -30.12
CA GLU A 287 12.99 2.89 -28.89
C GLU A 287 12.04 3.52 -27.85
N PHE A 288 11.05 4.31 -28.28
CA PHE A 288 10.21 5.09 -27.36
C PHE A 288 8.88 4.40 -27.01
N LEU A 289 8.28 3.61 -27.91
CA LEU A 289 7.00 2.93 -27.66
C LEU A 289 7.10 1.94 -26.48
N PRO A 290 8.16 1.12 -26.35
CA PRO A 290 8.34 0.26 -25.18
C PRO A 290 8.39 1.04 -23.86
N ALA A 291 9.15 2.13 -23.85
CA ALA A 291 9.27 2.98 -22.66
C ALA A 291 7.93 3.63 -22.28
N VAL A 292 7.18 4.15 -23.25
CA VAL A 292 5.87 4.77 -23.01
C VAL A 292 4.85 3.73 -22.56
N LEU A 293 4.79 2.55 -23.20
CA LEU A 293 3.88 1.47 -22.82
C LEU A 293 4.16 0.97 -21.40
N LEU A 294 5.43 0.84 -21.03
CA LEU A 294 5.85 0.43 -19.70
C LEU A 294 5.49 1.49 -18.64
N VAL A 295 5.64 2.78 -18.95
CA VAL A 295 5.20 3.87 -18.07
C VAL A 295 3.68 3.85 -17.91
N VAL A 296 2.89 3.69 -18.98
CA VAL A 296 1.42 3.61 -18.91
C VAL A 296 0.98 2.39 -18.09
N TYR A 297 1.62 1.25 -18.32
CA TYR A 297 1.38 0.02 -17.54
C TYR A 297 1.59 0.26 -16.03
N GLN A 298 2.71 0.86 -15.65
CA GLN A 298 3.04 1.11 -14.24
C GLN A 298 2.19 2.21 -13.59
N THR A 299 1.88 3.28 -14.33
CA THR A 299 1.22 4.46 -13.76
C THR A 299 -0.30 4.37 -13.79
N VAL A 300 -0.88 3.65 -14.76
CA VAL A 300 -2.34 3.55 -14.93
C VAL A 300 -2.84 2.15 -14.64
N LEU A 301 -2.33 1.14 -15.36
CA LEU A 301 -2.91 -0.21 -15.29
C LEU A 301 -2.70 -0.83 -13.92
N LEU A 302 -1.47 -0.78 -13.40
CA LEU A 302 -1.10 -1.40 -12.13
C LEU A 302 -1.94 -0.86 -10.95
N PRO A 303 -2.04 0.47 -10.71
CA PRO A 303 -2.91 0.98 -9.66
C PRO A 303 -4.38 0.62 -9.81
N LEU A 304 -4.87 0.54 -11.04
CA LEU A 304 -6.25 0.14 -11.32
C LEU A 304 -6.50 -1.32 -10.95
N VAL A 305 -5.61 -2.23 -11.38
CA VAL A 305 -5.67 -3.66 -11.06
C VAL A 305 -5.57 -3.91 -9.56
N ILE A 306 -4.61 -3.27 -8.87
CA ILE A 306 -4.46 -3.40 -7.42
C ILE A 306 -5.70 -2.87 -6.69
N SER A 307 -6.22 -1.71 -7.10
CA SER A 307 -7.43 -1.14 -6.52
C SER A 307 -8.63 -2.05 -6.72
N TYR A 308 -8.76 -2.68 -7.89
CA TYR A 308 -9.80 -3.66 -8.17
C TYR A 308 -9.67 -4.89 -7.28
N ILE A 309 -8.46 -5.46 -7.17
CA ILE A 309 -8.18 -6.62 -6.32
C ILE A 309 -8.48 -6.34 -4.85
N VAL A 310 -8.06 -5.18 -4.33
CA VAL A 310 -8.33 -4.79 -2.94
C VAL A 310 -9.83 -4.61 -2.69
N LYS A 311 -10.60 -4.13 -3.68
CA LYS A 311 -12.07 -4.09 -3.59
C LYS A 311 -12.67 -5.49 -3.52
N LEU A 312 -12.14 -6.47 -4.26
CA LEU A 312 -12.61 -7.87 -4.21
C LEU A 312 -12.41 -8.51 -2.83
N GLU A 313 -11.43 -8.05 -2.04
CA GLU A 313 -11.25 -8.54 -0.67
C GLU A 313 -12.39 -8.15 0.27
N LYS A 314 -13.18 -7.12 -0.06
CA LYS A 314 -14.29 -6.59 0.75
C LYS A 314 -13.88 -6.26 2.19
N GLN A 315 -12.79 -5.51 2.36
CA GLN A 315 -12.38 -5.03 3.69
C GLN A 315 -13.46 -4.11 4.29
N VAL A 316 -13.67 -4.22 5.61
CA VAL A 316 -14.64 -3.39 6.35
C VAL A 316 -14.10 -1.97 6.57
N PHE A 317 -12.79 -1.80 6.74
CA PHE A 317 -12.17 -0.49 6.99
C PHE A 317 -11.30 -0.06 5.82
N GLN A 318 -11.40 1.22 5.42
CA GLN A 318 -10.56 1.83 4.40
C GLN A 318 -9.07 1.81 4.76
N THR A 319 -8.73 1.91 6.04
CA THR A 319 -7.34 1.80 6.52
C THR A 319 -6.78 0.40 6.23
N LYS A 320 -7.54 -0.67 6.53
CA LYS A 320 -7.14 -2.06 6.21
C LYS A 320 -7.04 -2.27 4.69
N ALA A 321 -7.94 -1.69 3.90
CA ALA A 321 -7.87 -1.71 2.44
C ALA A 321 -6.61 -1.02 1.91
N THR A 322 -6.28 0.17 2.45
CA THR A 322 -5.07 0.94 2.09
C THR A 322 -3.81 0.16 2.44
N MET A 323 -3.75 -0.49 3.61
CA MET A 323 -2.62 -1.34 4.00
C MET A 323 -2.48 -2.58 3.11
N SER A 324 -3.59 -3.23 2.73
CA SER A 324 -3.57 -4.35 1.78
C SER A 324 -3.06 -3.92 0.40
N ALA A 325 -3.48 -2.73 -0.07
CA ALA A 325 -2.96 -2.12 -1.29
C ALA A 325 -1.46 -1.83 -1.16
N MET A 326 -1.01 -1.22 -0.06
CA MET A 326 0.40 -0.95 0.22
C MET A 326 1.25 -2.22 0.15
N GLN A 327 0.79 -3.31 0.77
CA GLN A 327 1.49 -4.59 0.75
C GLN A 327 1.64 -5.13 -0.68
N LYS A 328 0.57 -5.12 -1.48
CA LYS A 328 0.60 -5.61 -2.87
C LYS A 328 1.49 -4.74 -3.76
N PHE A 329 1.37 -3.42 -3.64
CA PHE A 329 2.25 -2.48 -4.35
C PHE A 329 3.71 -2.68 -3.96
N MET A 330 4.01 -2.87 -2.68
CA MET A 330 5.37 -3.09 -2.21
C MET A 330 5.95 -4.39 -2.76
N ILE A 331 5.22 -5.51 -2.64
CA ILE A 331 5.63 -6.80 -3.20
C ILE A 331 5.88 -6.66 -4.70
N PHE A 332 4.93 -6.05 -5.42
CA PHE A 332 5.09 -5.80 -6.85
C PHE A 332 6.33 -4.96 -7.15
N MET A 333 6.52 -3.83 -6.46
CA MET A 333 7.64 -2.93 -6.74
C MET A 333 8.98 -3.58 -6.41
N VAL A 334 9.08 -4.38 -5.35
CA VAL A 334 10.32 -5.12 -5.05
C VAL A 334 10.58 -6.16 -6.14
N VAL A 335 9.58 -6.96 -6.52
CA VAL A 335 9.78 -7.95 -7.58
C VAL A 335 10.12 -7.29 -8.91
N HIS A 336 9.40 -6.23 -9.29
CA HIS A 336 9.56 -5.58 -10.58
C HIS A 336 10.81 -4.70 -10.68
N VAL A 337 11.06 -3.84 -9.69
CA VAL A 337 12.13 -2.84 -9.75
C VAL A 337 13.45 -3.44 -9.27
N PHE A 338 13.42 -4.42 -8.38
CA PHE A 338 14.64 -5.05 -7.84
C PHE A 338 14.84 -6.47 -8.37
N LEU A 339 13.93 -7.40 -8.08
CA LEU A 339 14.19 -8.83 -8.32
C LEU A 339 14.33 -9.17 -9.81
N VAL A 340 13.47 -8.63 -10.68
CA VAL A 340 13.51 -8.94 -12.11
C VAL A 340 14.74 -8.35 -12.80
N PRO A 341 15.15 -7.09 -12.58
CA PRO A 341 16.42 -6.61 -13.11
C PRO A 341 17.65 -7.34 -12.52
N ALA A 342 17.57 -7.78 -11.26
CA ALA A 342 18.66 -8.53 -10.61
C ALA A 342 18.75 -10.00 -11.04
N LEU A 343 17.64 -10.65 -11.40
CA LEU A 343 17.61 -12.08 -11.79
C LEU A 343 17.45 -12.28 -13.30
N GLY A 344 16.63 -11.49 -13.97
CA GLY A 344 16.44 -11.36 -15.43
C GLY A 344 16.87 -12.53 -16.33
N MET A 345 17.54 -12.20 -17.44
CA MET A 345 18.14 -13.20 -18.34
C MET A 345 19.29 -13.99 -17.68
N GLN A 346 19.79 -13.48 -16.55
CA GLN A 346 20.90 -14.06 -15.80
C GLN A 346 20.48 -15.33 -15.02
N ALA A 347 19.20 -15.50 -14.70
CA ALA A 347 18.71 -16.64 -13.94
C ALA A 347 18.94 -17.97 -14.68
N PHE A 348 18.83 -17.98 -16.01
CA PHE A 348 19.12 -19.16 -16.82
C PHE A 348 20.62 -19.48 -16.85
N GLU A 349 21.47 -18.46 -17.00
CA GLU A 349 22.93 -18.62 -16.93
C GLU A 349 23.39 -19.16 -15.56
N ILE A 350 22.78 -18.66 -14.47
CA ILE A 350 23.04 -19.13 -13.10
C ILE A 350 22.63 -20.60 -12.94
N ILE A 351 21.48 -21.00 -13.49
CA ILE A 351 21.00 -22.39 -13.43
C ILE A 351 21.90 -23.29 -14.26
N GLU A 352 22.31 -22.87 -15.45
CA GLU A 352 23.23 -23.64 -16.32
C GLU A 352 24.60 -23.82 -15.65
N ALA A 353 25.18 -22.74 -15.11
CA ALA A 353 26.44 -22.80 -14.36
C ALA A 353 26.36 -23.66 -13.08
N PHE A 354 25.18 -23.71 -12.42
CA PHE A 354 24.95 -24.59 -11.28
C PHE A 354 24.83 -26.07 -11.69
N VAL A 355 24.20 -26.34 -12.84
CA VAL A 355 24.02 -27.70 -13.38
C VAL A 355 25.33 -28.29 -13.89
N ASP A 356 26.24 -27.46 -14.41
CA ASP A 356 27.55 -27.88 -14.93
C ASP A 356 28.61 -28.17 -13.83
N ASP A 357 28.21 -28.18 -12.55
CA ASP A 357 28.97 -28.60 -11.36
C ASP A 357 30.34 -27.90 -11.12
N ASN A 358 30.60 -26.77 -11.82
CA ASN A 358 31.81 -25.96 -11.62
C ASN A 358 31.56 -24.83 -10.61
N LEU A 359 31.72 -25.17 -9.33
CA LEU A 359 31.43 -24.29 -8.18
C LEU A 359 32.32 -23.04 -8.12
N GLU A 360 33.58 -23.13 -8.56
CA GLU A 360 34.49 -21.99 -8.66
C GLU A 360 34.05 -21.00 -9.74
N SER A 361 33.78 -21.47 -10.97
CA SER A 361 33.29 -20.59 -12.04
C SER A 361 31.94 -19.98 -11.73
N PHE A 362 31.07 -20.72 -11.02
CA PHE A 362 29.79 -20.20 -10.53
C PHE A 362 30.00 -19.02 -9.57
N THR A 363 30.95 -19.15 -8.64
CA THR A 363 31.22 -18.13 -7.62
C THR A 363 31.79 -16.85 -8.23
N GLU A 364 32.77 -16.98 -9.14
CA GLU A 364 33.36 -15.85 -9.86
C GLU A 364 32.33 -15.12 -10.72
N GLN A 365 31.53 -15.87 -11.50
CA GLN A 365 30.47 -15.30 -12.33
C GLN A 365 29.43 -14.57 -11.48
N MET A 366 28.92 -15.20 -10.42
CA MET A 366 27.93 -14.58 -9.52
C MET A 366 28.43 -13.25 -8.94
N LEU A 367 29.70 -13.18 -8.62
CA LEU A 367 30.29 -12.01 -7.98
C LEU A 367 30.51 -10.86 -8.96
N GLU A 368 30.96 -11.15 -10.18
CA GLU A 368 30.98 -10.18 -11.28
C GLU A 368 29.55 -9.66 -11.58
N ARG A 369 28.55 -10.54 -11.62
CA ARG A 369 27.14 -10.13 -11.81
C ARG A 369 26.61 -9.22 -10.70
N ILE A 370 26.99 -9.47 -9.45
CA ILE A 370 26.60 -8.61 -8.32
C ILE A 370 27.23 -7.22 -8.47
N LEU A 371 28.45 -7.14 -9.01
CA LEU A 371 29.10 -5.87 -9.31
C LEU A 371 28.37 -5.10 -10.42
N ASP A 372 28.07 -5.76 -11.54
CA ASP A 372 27.29 -5.18 -12.65
C ASP A 372 25.91 -4.69 -12.18
N SER A 373 25.25 -5.51 -11.37
CA SER A 373 23.95 -5.18 -10.78
C SER A 373 24.05 -3.92 -9.92
N GLY A 374 25.09 -3.80 -9.09
CA GLY A 374 25.28 -2.63 -8.23
C GLY A 374 25.45 -1.32 -9.02
N PHE A 375 26.16 -1.36 -10.16
CA PHE A 375 26.25 -0.22 -11.08
C PHE A 375 24.88 0.13 -11.68
N PHE A 376 24.16 -0.86 -12.21
CA PHE A 376 22.81 -0.69 -12.74
C PHE A 376 21.86 -0.07 -11.72
N PHE A 377 21.83 -0.59 -10.49
CA PHE A 377 20.96 -0.08 -9.43
C PHE A 377 21.36 1.32 -8.97
N THR A 378 22.64 1.68 -9.04
CA THR A 378 23.09 3.04 -8.76
C THR A 378 22.52 4.03 -9.78
N ILE A 379 22.61 3.71 -11.08
CA ILE A 379 21.99 4.52 -12.14
C ILE A 379 20.47 4.59 -11.96
N LEU A 380 19.83 3.48 -11.60
CA LEU A 380 18.40 3.43 -11.34
C LEU A 380 18.01 4.35 -10.18
N VAL A 381 18.77 4.38 -9.08
CA VAL A 381 18.54 5.29 -7.95
C VAL A 381 18.73 6.75 -8.36
N VAL A 382 19.73 7.06 -9.20
CA VAL A 382 19.92 8.40 -9.79
C VAL A 382 18.69 8.81 -10.61
N ASN A 383 18.21 7.93 -11.49
CA ASN A 383 17.01 8.17 -12.29
C ASN A 383 15.78 8.41 -11.41
N HIS A 384 15.61 7.65 -10.32
CA HIS A 384 14.54 7.92 -9.35
C HIS A 384 14.74 9.24 -8.60
N ALA A 385 15.97 9.61 -8.26
CA ALA A 385 16.29 10.85 -7.56
C ALA A 385 15.86 12.10 -8.35
N PHE A 386 16.04 12.08 -9.67
CA PHE A 386 15.70 13.21 -10.54
C PHE A 386 14.36 13.04 -11.26
N ILE A 387 14.23 12.03 -12.11
CA ILE A 387 13.08 11.86 -13.00
C ILE A 387 11.81 11.55 -12.21
N SER A 388 11.85 10.56 -11.32
CA SER A 388 10.66 10.18 -10.54
C SER A 388 10.18 11.32 -9.63
N ASN A 389 11.10 12.03 -8.98
CA ASN A 389 10.77 13.21 -8.19
C ASN A 389 10.24 14.37 -9.04
N GLY A 390 10.80 14.60 -10.23
CA GLY A 390 10.33 15.61 -11.18
C GLY A 390 8.91 15.33 -11.66
N VAL A 391 8.62 14.10 -12.09
CA VAL A 391 7.27 13.67 -12.48
C VAL A 391 6.28 13.84 -11.32
N PHE A 392 6.70 13.51 -10.10
CA PHE A 392 5.86 13.66 -8.91
C PHE A 392 5.66 15.12 -8.49
N LEU A 393 6.56 16.03 -8.85
CA LEU A 393 6.38 17.47 -8.65
C LEU A 393 5.38 18.04 -9.67
N VAL A 394 5.51 17.65 -10.94
CA VAL A 394 4.65 18.14 -12.03
C VAL A 394 3.21 17.59 -11.93
N GLN A 395 3.06 16.36 -11.43
CA GLN A 395 1.75 15.70 -11.31
C GLN A 395 0.99 15.65 -12.65
N PHE A 396 1.68 15.25 -13.74
CA PHE A 396 1.13 15.27 -15.10
C PHE A 396 -0.25 14.58 -15.21
N GLY A 397 -0.42 13.41 -14.58
CA GLY A 397 -1.68 12.68 -14.58
C GLY A 397 -2.86 13.48 -14.01
N ARG A 398 -2.63 14.34 -13.02
CA ARG A 398 -3.65 15.24 -12.48
C ARG A 398 -3.98 16.36 -13.44
N ILE A 399 -2.98 16.96 -14.10
CA ILE A 399 -3.22 18.03 -15.08
C ILE A 399 -4.13 17.51 -16.20
N VAL A 400 -3.83 16.32 -16.71
CA VAL A 400 -4.67 15.64 -17.71
C VAL A 400 -6.07 15.35 -17.16
N ASN A 401 -6.18 14.85 -15.93
CA ASN A 401 -7.48 14.57 -15.30
C ASN A 401 -8.33 15.84 -15.15
N ILE A 402 -7.76 16.95 -14.66
CA ILE A 402 -8.45 18.25 -14.57
C ILE A 402 -8.87 18.74 -15.96
N TRP A 403 -8.00 18.62 -16.97
CA TRP A 403 -8.32 19.00 -18.33
C TRP A 403 -9.48 18.19 -18.92
N LEU A 404 -9.47 16.86 -18.74
CA LEU A 404 -10.54 15.97 -19.16
C LEU A 404 -11.86 16.27 -18.41
N ASN A 405 -11.81 16.46 -17.10
CA ASN A 405 -12.99 16.81 -16.29
C ASN A 405 -13.54 18.18 -16.67
N LYS A 406 -12.67 19.16 -16.96
CA LYS A 406 -13.11 20.48 -17.45
C LYS A 406 -13.80 20.38 -18.81
N ARG A 407 -13.26 19.56 -19.71
CA ARG A 407 -13.88 19.33 -21.03
C ARG A 407 -15.23 18.63 -20.91
N ASN A 408 -15.37 17.70 -19.96
CA ASN A 408 -16.58 16.91 -19.77
C ASN A 408 -17.60 17.57 -18.84
N SER A 409 -17.25 18.61 -18.08
CA SER A 409 -18.14 19.23 -17.09
C SER A 409 -19.05 20.28 -17.72
N VAL A 410 -20.33 20.15 -17.43
CA VAL A 410 -21.36 21.10 -17.88
C VAL A 410 -21.78 21.96 -16.69
N ASN A 411 -22.04 21.32 -15.55
CA ASN A 411 -22.55 21.95 -14.35
C ASN A 411 -21.49 22.80 -13.63
N LYS A 412 -21.90 23.87 -12.95
CA LYS A 412 -21.03 24.66 -12.04
C LYS A 412 -20.44 23.77 -10.95
N ARG A 413 -21.25 22.87 -10.39
CA ARG A 413 -20.81 21.89 -9.38
C ARG A 413 -19.75 20.95 -9.94
N GLU A 414 -19.92 20.43 -11.14
CA GLU A 414 -18.95 19.53 -11.79
C GLU A 414 -17.63 20.22 -12.10
N LYS A 415 -17.69 21.49 -12.55
CA LYS A 415 -16.49 22.30 -12.77
C LYS A 415 -15.73 22.48 -11.46
N TYR A 416 -16.43 22.80 -10.37
CA TYR A 416 -15.84 22.91 -9.03
C TYR A 416 -15.22 21.58 -8.57
N LEU A 417 -15.97 20.47 -8.66
CA LEU A 417 -15.47 19.14 -8.32
C LEU A 417 -14.28 18.72 -9.18
N GLY A 418 -14.21 19.16 -10.44
CA GLY A 418 -13.07 18.94 -11.32
C GLY A 418 -11.78 19.62 -10.84
N TYR A 419 -11.88 20.67 -10.02
CA TYR A 419 -10.73 21.34 -9.38
C TYR A 419 -10.46 20.86 -7.95
N GLN A 420 -11.31 20.00 -7.40
CA GLN A 420 -11.15 19.51 -6.03
C GLN A 420 -9.82 18.76 -5.89
N ALA A 421 -9.11 19.02 -4.79
CA ALA A 421 -7.90 18.30 -4.45
C ALA A 421 -8.22 16.80 -4.36
N GLY A 422 -7.39 15.98 -5.01
CA GLY A 422 -7.48 14.53 -4.91
C GLY A 422 -6.94 14.02 -3.59
N GLU A 423 -7.30 12.78 -3.26
CA GLU A 423 -6.69 12.07 -2.13
C GLU A 423 -5.24 11.74 -2.44
N PHE A 424 -4.35 11.90 -1.46
CA PHE A 424 -2.96 11.46 -1.60
C PHE A 424 -2.88 9.93 -1.81
N PRO A 425 -2.24 9.43 -2.89
CA PRO A 425 -2.10 7.99 -3.12
C PRO A 425 -1.01 7.40 -2.23
N PHE A 426 -1.38 7.12 -0.98
CA PHE A 426 -0.50 6.51 0.03
C PHE A 426 0.15 5.20 -0.44
N PRO A 427 -0.59 4.22 -1.00
CA PRO A 427 -0.02 2.91 -1.32
C PRO A 427 1.17 2.95 -2.28
N PHE A 428 1.02 3.70 -3.37
CA PHE A 428 2.05 3.80 -4.41
C PHE A 428 3.28 4.53 -3.90
N ASN A 429 3.10 5.72 -3.30
CA ASN A 429 4.23 6.58 -2.92
C ASN A 429 5.09 5.98 -1.80
N TYR A 430 4.47 5.35 -0.80
CA TYR A 430 5.21 4.67 0.26
C TYR A 430 5.95 3.44 -0.28
N SER A 431 5.31 2.66 -1.16
CA SER A 431 5.96 1.49 -1.76
C SER A 431 7.19 1.89 -2.57
N MET A 432 7.10 2.93 -3.40
CA MET A 432 8.24 3.47 -4.15
C MET A 432 9.38 3.92 -3.23
N ALA A 433 9.06 4.67 -2.17
CA ALA A 433 10.06 5.13 -1.21
C ALA A 433 10.74 3.95 -0.49
N LEU A 434 9.97 2.94 -0.06
CA LEU A 434 10.50 1.74 0.59
C LEU A 434 11.38 0.92 -0.36
N VAL A 435 11.02 0.80 -1.63
CA VAL A 435 11.84 0.07 -2.62
C VAL A 435 13.17 0.76 -2.88
N VAL A 436 13.18 2.09 -3.05
CA VAL A 436 14.45 2.84 -3.17
C VAL A 436 15.29 2.71 -1.90
N MET A 437 14.67 2.67 -0.73
CA MET A 437 15.38 2.38 0.52
C MET A 437 15.96 0.96 0.52
N VAL A 438 15.21 -0.05 0.10
CA VAL A 438 15.69 -1.44 0.01
C VAL A 438 16.86 -1.55 -0.96
N ILE A 439 16.77 -0.97 -2.16
CA ILE A 439 17.86 -0.95 -3.15
C ILE A 439 19.11 -0.26 -2.57
N GLY A 440 18.93 0.95 -2.03
CA GLY A 440 20.02 1.75 -1.49
C GLY A 440 20.71 1.11 -0.29
N LEU A 441 19.97 0.35 0.54
CA LEU A 441 20.55 -0.44 1.62
C LEU A 441 21.24 -1.70 1.09
N SER A 442 20.60 -2.46 0.21
CA SER A 442 21.09 -3.74 -0.32
C SER A 442 22.49 -3.62 -0.94
N PHE A 443 22.75 -2.55 -1.69
CA PHE A 443 24.04 -2.29 -2.31
C PHE A 443 24.92 -1.29 -1.54
N SER A 444 24.54 -0.89 -0.33
CA SER A 444 25.28 0.13 0.44
C SER A 444 26.72 -0.25 0.77
N VAL A 445 26.97 -1.53 1.05
CA VAL A 445 28.30 -2.04 1.44
C VAL A 445 29.16 -2.28 0.21
N VAL A 446 28.59 -2.88 -0.83
CA VAL A 446 29.29 -3.23 -2.07
C VAL A 446 29.58 -1.99 -2.92
N PHE A 447 28.59 -1.13 -3.10
CA PHE A 447 28.67 0.11 -3.89
C PHE A 447 28.30 1.32 -3.03
N PRO A 448 29.22 1.82 -2.19
CA PRO A 448 28.95 2.95 -1.31
C PRO A 448 28.55 4.24 -2.05
N LEU A 449 28.86 4.35 -3.35
CA LEU A 449 28.41 5.46 -4.21
C LEU A 449 26.89 5.54 -4.37
N ILE A 450 26.13 4.46 -4.12
CA ILE A 450 24.67 4.50 -4.16
C ILE A 450 24.08 5.35 -3.02
N LEU A 451 24.79 5.44 -1.90
CA LEU A 451 24.33 6.11 -0.67
C LEU A 451 24.06 7.61 -0.86
N PRO A 452 24.99 8.43 -1.40
CA PRO A 452 24.72 9.86 -1.62
C PRO A 452 23.54 10.09 -2.57
N PHE A 453 23.35 9.26 -3.60
CA PHE A 453 22.20 9.37 -4.50
C PHE A 453 20.89 8.95 -3.85
N ALA A 454 20.89 7.92 -3.00
CA ALA A 454 19.73 7.58 -2.18
C ALA A 454 19.42 8.72 -1.19
N CYS A 455 20.42 9.35 -0.58
CA CYS A 455 20.24 10.53 0.26
C CYS A 455 19.61 11.69 -0.52
N LEU A 456 20.09 11.95 -1.74
CA LEU A 456 19.55 12.97 -2.63
C LEU A 456 18.10 12.68 -3.02
N PHE A 457 17.76 11.42 -3.35
CA PHE A 457 16.39 11.00 -3.62
C PHE A 457 15.45 11.37 -2.49
N PHE A 458 15.78 11.01 -1.25
CA PHE A 458 14.94 11.31 -0.08
C PHE A 458 14.91 12.81 0.26
N GLY A 459 16.03 13.51 0.06
CA GLY A 459 16.12 14.96 0.26
C GLY A 459 15.18 15.73 -0.67
N ILE A 460 15.23 15.45 -1.98
CA ILE A 460 14.33 16.05 -2.96
C ILE A 460 12.88 15.60 -2.68
N ARG A 461 12.66 14.31 -2.43
CA ARG A 461 11.34 13.75 -2.15
C ARG A 461 10.66 14.44 -0.98
N TYR A 462 11.39 14.79 0.08
CA TYR A 462 10.84 15.52 1.23
C TYR A 462 10.24 16.87 0.81
N TRP A 463 10.97 17.67 0.04
CA TRP A 463 10.50 18.98 -0.42
C TRP A 463 9.31 18.87 -1.38
N VAL A 464 9.38 17.93 -2.32
CA VAL A 464 8.28 17.68 -3.27
C VAL A 464 7.02 17.21 -2.52
N MET A 465 7.14 16.28 -1.57
CA MET A 465 6.01 15.82 -0.76
C MET A 465 5.44 16.94 0.10
N LYS A 466 6.29 17.77 0.72
CA LYS A 466 5.84 18.92 1.51
C LYS A 466 5.01 19.89 0.67
N TYR A 467 5.49 20.25 -0.52
CA TYR A 467 4.74 21.08 -1.46
C TYR A 467 3.41 20.44 -1.86
N ASN A 468 3.44 19.15 -2.24
CA ASN A 468 2.26 18.41 -2.66
C ASN A 468 1.19 18.30 -1.56
N PHE A 469 1.58 18.13 -0.29
CA PHE A 469 0.64 18.12 0.83
C PHE A 469 0.07 19.49 1.18
N LEU A 470 0.84 20.56 1.00
CA LEU A 470 0.38 21.92 1.30
C LEU A 470 -0.56 22.47 0.21
N CYS A 471 -0.31 22.12 -1.06
CA CYS A 471 -0.97 22.79 -2.18
C CYS A 471 -1.89 21.89 -3.03
N LEU A 472 -1.65 20.57 -3.06
CA LEU A 472 -2.25 19.71 -4.08
C LEU A 472 -3.18 18.63 -3.50
N PHE A 473 -2.79 17.95 -2.44
CA PHE A 473 -3.52 16.80 -1.91
C PHE A 473 -4.13 17.09 -0.55
N TYR A 474 -5.30 16.51 -0.30
CA TYR A 474 -5.78 16.35 1.06
C TYR A 474 -5.42 14.96 1.58
N THR A 475 -5.14 14.89 2.88
CA THR A 475 -4.99 13.63 3.61
C THR A 475 -6.29 13.35 4.37
N PRO A 476 -7.01 12.26 4.07
CA PRO A 476 -8.14 11.87 4.91
C PRO A 476 -7.61 11.56 6.31
N LYS A 477 -8.43 11.77 7.33
CA LYS A 477 -8.15 11.32 8.70
C LYS A 477 -8.25 9.78 8.76
N LYS A 478 -7.32 9.09 8.08
CA LYS A 478 -7.23 7.64 8.08
C LYS A 478 -6.65 7.17 9.40
N GLY A 479 -7.21 6.12 9.98
CA GLY A 479 -6.79 5.58 11.25
C GLY A 479 -5.28 5.26 11.30
N SER A 480 -4.60 5.82 12.28
CA SER A 480 -3.66 5.18 13.21
C SER A 480 -2.73 4.03 12.72
N SER A 481 -3.23 2.94 12.15
CA SER A 481 -2.45 1.69 11.97
C SER A 481 -1.41 1.68 10.84
N SER A 482 -1.40 2.68 9.95
CA SER A 482 -0.50 2.69 8.79
C SER A 482 0.99 2.80 9.17
N ALA A 483 1.31 3.45 10.30
CA ALA A 483 2.68 3.62 10.76
C ALA A 483 3.35 2.29 11.15
N ALA A 484 2.61 1.41 11.84
CA ALA A 484 3.09 0.09 12.23
C ALA A 484 3.41 -0.77 10.99
N PHE A 485 2.61 -0.66 9.92
CA PHE A 485 2.89 -1.33 8.65
C PHE A 485 4.17 -0.82 8.00
N VAL A 486 4.36 0.50 7.91
CA VAL A 486 5.58 1.10 7.35
C VAL A 486 6.80 0.67 8.15
N PHE A 487 6.71 0.63 9.49
CA PHE A 487 7.80 0.13 10.33
C PHE A 487 8.12 -1.35 10.05
N LYS A 488 7.11 -2.22 9.96
CA LYS A 488 7.29 -3.65 9.60
C LYS A 488 7.97 -3.78 8.24
N ALA A 489 7.60 -2.96 7.26
CA ALA A 489 8.21 -2.92 5.95
C ALA A 489 9.66 -2.41 5.97
N MET A 490 9.98 -1.39 6.78
CA MET A 490 11.35 -0.92 6.98
C MET A 490 12.24 -2.01 7.57
N VAL A 491 11.78 -2.70 8.61
CA VAL A 491 12.49 -3.83 9.22
C VAL A 491 12.68 -4.95 8.20
N GLY A 492 11.64 -5.30 7.43
CA GLY A 492 11.74 -6.28 6.34
C GLY A 492 12.79 -5.89 5.31
N GLY A 493 12.88 -4.61 4.95
CA GLY A 493 13.93 -4.11 4.05
C GLY A 493 15.35 -4.17 4.61
N ILE A 494 15.52 -3.97 5.92
CA ILE A 494 16.83 -4.12 6.59
C ILE A 494 17.24 -5.59 6.62
N VAL A 495 16.32 -6.50 6.95
CA VAL A 495 16.56 -7.95 6.92
C VAL A 495 16.91 -8.42 5.51
N PHE A 496 16.24 -7.87 4.48
CA PHE A 496 16.55 -8.15 3.09
C PHE A 496 17.97 -7.70 2.70
N PHE A 497 18.38 -6.49 3.11
CA PHE A 497 19.77 -6.02 2.96
C PHE A 497 20.78 -6.97 3.64
N GLN A 498 20.49 -7.42 4.86
CA GLN A 498 21.34 -8.35 5.59
C GLN A 498 21.44 -9.71 4.90
N ALA A 499 20.34 -10.20 4.31
CA ALA A 499 20.34 -11.44 3.55
C ALA A 499 21.21 -11.36 2.28
N ILE A 500 21.09 -10.26 1.51
CA ILE A 500 21.93 -10.05 0.31
C ILE A 500 23.40 -9.93 0.70
N THR A 501 23.70 -9.12 1.71
CA THR A 501 25.09 -8.92 2.15
C THR A 501 25.69 -10.21 2.70
N SER A 502 24.91 -11.00 3.42
CA SER A 502 25.30 -12.33 3.86
C SER A 502 25.63 -13.26 2.69
N ALA A 503 24.77 -13.30 1.67
CA ALA A 503 25.01 -14.09 0.46
C ALA A 503 26.32 -13.67 -0.23
N ILE A 504 26.60 -12.37 -0.31
CA ILE A 504 27.86 -11.87 -0.89
C ILE A 504 29.07 -12.36 -0.07
N PHE A 505 29.03 -12.25 1.26
CA PHE A 505 30.13 -12.74 2.09
C PHE A 505 30.33 -14.26 1.99
N MET A 506 29.25 -15.03 1.81
CA MET A 506 29.34 -16.48 1.56
C MET A 506 30.04 -16.81 0.23
N LEU A 507 29.94 -15.94 -0.77
CA LEU A 507 30.57 -16.12 -2.09
C LEU A 507 32.06 -15.72 -2.11
N THR A 508 32.61 -15.10 -1.05
CA THR A 508 34.02 -14.63 -1.05
C THR A 508 35.07 -15.75 -0.90
N GLY A 509 34.67 -17.02 -0.79
CA GLY A 509 35.58 -18.19 -0.72
C GLY A 509 36.38 -18.35 0.58
N SER A 510 36.49 -17.32 1.42
CA SER A 510 37.22 -17.36 2.69
C SER A 510 36.36 -17.85 3.86
N VAL A 511 36.87 -18.83 4.61
CA VAL A 511 36.17 -19.48 5.74
C VAL A 511 35.65 -18.47 6.76
N TRP A 512 36.45 -17.46 7.11
CA TRP A 512 36.06 -16.45 8.11
C TRP A 512 34.86 -15.61 7.65
N PHE A 513 34.83 -15.23 6.37
CA PHE A 513 33.75 -14.41 5.79
C PHE A 513 32.50 -15.23 5.50
N VAL A 514 32.64 -16.50 5.14
CA VAL A 514 31.51 -17.44 5.06
C VAL A 514 30.84 -17.60 6.42
N VAL A 515 31.62 -17.85 7.49
CA VAL A 515 31.09 -17.94 8.86
C VAL A 515 30.43 -16.64 9.28
N PHE A 516 31.05 -15.49 8.99
CA PHE A 516 30.44 -14.18 9.24
C PHE A 516 29.11 -14.00 8.50
N GLY A 517 29.05 -14.36 7.21
CA GLY A 517 27.84 -14.34 6.41
C GLY A 517 26.72 -15.17 7.03
N ILE A 518 27.00 -16.42 7.44
CA ILE A 518 26.04 -17.30 8.12
C ILE A 518 25.54 -16.64 9.42
N LEU A 519 26.44 -16.09 10.24
CA LEU A 519 26.07 -15.43 11.49
C LEU A 519 25.18 -14.20 11.26
N VAL A 520 25.49 -13.37 10.25
CA VAL A 520 24.66 -12.23 9.87
C VAL A 520 23.27 -12.71 9.45
N PHE A 521 23.17 -13.76 8.65
CA PHE A 521 21.89 -14.33 8.23
C PHE A 521 21.06 -14.82 9.41
N LEU A 522 21.65 -15.64 10.29
CA LEU A 522 20.96 -16.15 11.48
C LEU A 522 20.55 -15.01 12.44
N SER A 523 21.41 -14.01 12.61
CA SER A 523 21.09 -12.82 13.41
C SER A 523 19.91 -12.04 12.83
N SER A 524 19.83 -11.91 11.50
CA SER A 524 18.76 -11.18 10.82
C SER A 524 17.41 -11.87 11.01
N LEU A 525 17.37 -13.21 10.95
CA LEU A 525 16.17 -14.00 11.22
C LEU A 525 15.73 -13.87 12.68
N GLY A 526 16.68 -14.01 13.63
CA GLY A 526 16.40 -13.85 15.06
C GLY A 526 15.84 -12.47 15.39
N VAL A 527 16.44 -11.42 14.82
CA VAL A 527 16.00 -10.04 14.97
C VAL A 527 14.62 -9.83 14.34
N TYR A 528 14.35 -10.38 13.17
CA TYR A 528 13.03 -10.32 12.53
C TYR A 528 11.92 -10.93 13.40
N PHE A 529 12.13 -12.14 13.91
CA PHE A 529 11.15 -12.80 14.79
C PHE A 529 10.97 -12.07 16.12
N ALA A 530 12.07 -11.61 16.73
CA ALA A 530 12.02 -10.82 17.96
C ALA A 530 11.26 -9.50 17.75
N PHE A 531 11.47 -8.81 16.61
CA PHE A 531 10.75 -7.58 16.29
C PHE A 531 9.29 -7.83 15.97
N TRP A 532 8.95 -8.91 15.27
CA TRP A 532 7.56 -9.27 15.00
C TRP A 532 6.80 -9.46 16.31
N TRP A 533 7.38 -10.21 17.24
CA TRP A 533 6.85 -10.40 18.59
C TRP A 533 6.80 -9.10 19.41
N PHE A 534 7.84 -8.26 19.33
CA PHE A 534 7.92 -6.98 20.03
C PHE A 534 6.85 -6.00 19.56
N ILE A 535 6.60 -5.90 18.25
CA ILE A 535 5.60 -5.00 17.69
C ILE A 535 4.21 -5.37 18.15
N ASP A 536 3.88 -6.65 18.13
CA ASP A 536 2.57 -7.12 18.60
C ASP A 536 2.38 -6.82 20.11
N LYS A 537 3.47 -6.74 20.89
CA LYS A 537 3.42 -6.33 22.31
C LYS A 537 3.43 -4.81 22.54
N VAL A 538 4.16 -4.04 21.75
CA VAL A 538 4.35 -2.59 21.96
C VAL A 538 3.23 -1.77 21.36
N VAL A 539 2.79 -2.11 20.14
CA VAL A 539 1.57 -1.54 19.55
C VAL A 539 0.38 -1.87 20.45
N ALA A 540 0.43 -3.00 21.16
CA ALA A 540 -0.60 -3.35 22.12
C ALA A 540 -0.61 -2.52 23.41
N LYS A 541 0.53 -1.95 23.83
CA LYS A 541 0.69 -1.30 25.14
C LYS A 541 0.72 0.22 25.11
N GLN A 542 0.98 0.86 23.97
CA GLN A 542 1.21 2.32 23.90
C GLN A 542 0.03 3.13 23.33
N ILE A 543 -1.17 2.98 23.90
CA ILE A 543 -2.23 3.98 23.75
C ILE A 543 -2.35 4.70 25.10
N PRO A 544 -1.81 5.92 25.26
CA PRO A 544 -1.99 6.68 26.49
C PRO A 544 -3.47 7.05 26.62
N ALA A 545 -4.12 6.53 27.66
CA ALA A 545 -5.50 6.84 27.99
C ALA A 545 -5.64 8.29 28.46
N THR A 546 -6.21 9.17 27.63
CA THR A 546 -6.70 10.47 28.09
C THR A 546 -7.99 10.26 28.90
N LYS A 547 -8.04 10.82 30.12
CA LYS A 547 -9.17 10.71 31.07
C LYS A 547 -10.26 11.77 30.85
N THR A 548 -10.56 12.15 29.62
CA THR A 548 -11.65 13.09 29.35
C THR A 548 -12.98 12.34 29.37
N PRO A 549 -14.02 12.73 30.11
CA PRO A 549 -15.35 12.14 29.94
C PRO A 549 -15.95 12.55 28.60
N LEU A 550 -16.65 11.63 27.93
CA LEU A 550 -17.18 11.82 26.58
C LEU A 550 -18.52 12.57 26.64
N SER A 551 -18.68 13.68 25.91
CA SER A 551 -19.95 14.43 25.83
C SER A 551 -21.09 13.54 25.30
N PRO A 552 -22.36 13.78 25.67
CA PRO A 552 -23.50 13.06 25.09
C PRO A 552 -23.64 13.22 23.57
N GLU A 553 -23.16 14.33 23.00
CA GLU A 553 -23.22 14.61 21.55
C GLU A 553 -22.24 13.76 20.72
N ASP A 554 -21.22 13.19 21.37
CA ASP A 554 -20.15 12.39 20.76
C ASP A 554 -20.48 10.87 20.70
N SER A 555 -21.71 10.45 21.05
CA SER A 555 -22.12 9.05 20.95
C SER A 555 -22.33 8.61 19.49
N TYR A 556 -22.18 7.31 19.24
CA TYR A 556 -22.13 6.75 17.90
C TYR A 556 -23.51 6.78 17.23
N LYS A 557 -23.87 7.88 16.57
CA LYS A 557 -25.08 7.95 15.74
C LYS A 557 -24.80 7.38 14.36
N PHE A 558 -25.64 6.43 13.91
CA PHE A 558 -25.63 6.00 12.51
C PHE A 558 -25.92 7.22 11.61
N PRO A 559 -25.27 7.32 10.44
CA PRO A 559 -25.56 8.38 9.48
C PRO A 559 -26.95 8.12 8.88
N ILE A 560 -27.99 8.61 9.56
CA ILE A 560 -29.35 8.73 9.01
C ILE A 560 -29.65 10.21 8.75
N GLU A 561 -28.94 11.13 9.40
CA GLU A 561 -28.99 12.55 9.11
C GLU A 561 -27.82 12.92 8.21
N ALA A 562 -28.11 13.08 6.91
CA ALA A 562 -27.22 13.81 6.03
C ALA A 562 -27.07 15.22 6.62
N GLU A 563 -25.90 15.53 7.18
CA GLU A 563 -25.54 16.92 7.48
C GLU A 563 -25.74 17.72 6.18
N GLU A 564 -26.75 18.59 6.18
CA GLU A 564 -26.91 19.62 5.15
C GLU A 564 -25.58 20.36 5.03
N TYR A 565 -24.95 20.25 3.87
CA TYR A 565 -23.81 21.08 3.52
C TYR A 565 -24.27 22.54 3.57
N SER A 566 -23.93 23.24 4.66
CA SER A 566 -24.11 24.69 4.75
C SER A 566 -23.30 25.37 3.63
N PRO A 567 -23.94 26.17 2.75
CA PRO A 567 -23.27 26.85 1.64
C PRO A 567 -22.50 28.12 2.07
N GLU A 568 -22.10 28.26 3.34
CA GLU A 568 -21.53 29.51 3.89
C GLU A 568 -20.04 29.76 3.66
N TYR A 569 -19.38 29.05 2.75
CA TYR A 569 -18.07 29.47 2.23
C TYR A 569 -18.17 29.96 0.79
N VAL A 570 -19.11 30.89 0.58
CA VAL A 570 -19.16 31.78 -0.58
C VAL A 570 -18.89 33.20 -0.09
N LYS A 571 -17.60 33.53 0.09
CA LYS A 571 -17.01 34.88 -0.05
C LYS A 571 -15.59 34.89 0.52
N SER A 572 -14.62 34.62 -0.35
CA SER A 572 -13.34 35.35 -0.46
C SER A 572 -12.58 34.85 -1.68
#